data_AF-A0A379TA29-F1
#
_entry.id   AF-A0A379TA29-F1
#
_cell.length_a   1.000
_cell.length_b   1.000
_cell.length_c   1.000
_cell.angle_alpha   90.00
_cell.angle_beta   90.00
_cell.angle_gamma   90.00
#
_symmetry.space_group_name_H-M   'P 1'
#
loop_
_entity.id
_entity.type
_entity.pdbx_description
1 polymer ?
#
loop_
_entity_poly.entity_id
_entity_poly.type
_entity_poly.pdbx_seq_one_letter_code
_entity_poly.pdbx_strand_id
1 'polypeptide(L)'
;MNVSNTLRKVVVRTPWYAKRKSYNVLFWREITPLAIPIFLENTCVLLMGVLSTFLVSWLGKEAMAGVGLADSFNMVIMAFFAAIDLGTTVVVAFSLGKRDRRRARAAARQSLVIMTLFAVLLAAVIHYFGKQIIDVVAGEATADVKDLALIYLELTVLSYPAAAIALIGSGALRGAGNTKIPLLINGSMNMLNIIISSILIYGFFSWQGLGFIGAGLGLTISRYIGAIAIIWVFNDWV
;
A
#
# COMPACT_ATOMS: atom_id res chain seq x y z
N MET A 1 -24.15 -35.51 41.08
CA MET A 1 -24.94 -35.02 39.93
C MET A 1 -24.09 -34.03 39.15
N ASN A 2 -23.76 -34.35 37.89
CA ASN A 2 -22.64 -33.73 37.18
C ASN A 2 -23.04 -32.36 36.58
N VAL A 3 -22.83 -31.29 37.36
CA VAL A 3 -23.25 -29.89 37.06
C VAL A 3 -22.85 -29.44 35.65
N SER A 4 -21.68 -29.89 35.17
CA SER A 4 -21.18 -29.68 33.81
C SER A 4 -22.16 -30.14 32.71
N ASN A 5 -22.74 -31.33 32.86
CA ASN A 5 -23.66 -31.90 31.86
C ASN A 5 -25.02 -31.19 31.86
N THR A 6 -25.45 -30.67 33.01
CA THR A 6 -26.70 -29.90 33.14
C THR A 6 -26.54 -28.52 32.49
N LEU A 7 -25.44 -27.82 32.76
CA LEU A 7 -25.12 -26.54 32.13
C LEU A 7 -24.99 -26.67 30.61
N ARG A 8 -24.34 -27.73 30.12
CA ARG A 8 -24.19 -27.98 28.68
C ARG A 8 -25.55 -28.18 28.00
N LYS A 9 -26.49 -28.89 28.62
CA LYS A 9 -27.86 -29.06 28.09
C LYS A 9 -28.66 -27.76 28.08
N VAL A 10 -28.47 -26.90 29.08
CA VAL A 10 -29.12 -25.57 29.15
C VAL A 10 -28.60 -24.67 28.04
N VAL A 11 -27.28 -24.61 27.84
CA VAL A 11 -26.66 -23.83 26.76
C VAL A 11 -27.10 -24.32 25.37
N VAL A 12 -27.14 -25.64 25.14
CA VAL A 12 -27.54 -26.22 23.85
C VAL A 12 -29.00 -25.93 23.48
N ARG A 13 -29.88 -25.74 24.47
CA ARG A 13 -31.30 -25.40 24.24
C ARG A 13 -31.56 -23.92 23.97
N THR A 14 -30.56 -23.05 24.14
CA THR A 14 -30.74 -21.62 23.82
C THR A 14 -30.74 -21.38 22.30
N PRO A 15 -31.55 -20.44 21.80
CA PRO A 15 -31.56 -20.07 20.36
C PRO A 15 -30.20 -19.55 19.87
N TRP A 16 -29.33 -19.09 20.78
CA TRP A 16 -27.97 -18.66 20.52
C TRP A 16 -27.04 -19.80 20.09
N TYR A 17 -27.23 -21.01 20.63
CA TYR A 17 -26.39 -22.17 20.30
C TYR A 17 -26.63 -22.68 18.86
N ALA A 18 -27.87 -22.60 18.38
CA ALA A 18 -28.18 -22.89 16.97
C ALA A 18 -27.54 -21.85 16.02
N LYS A 19 -27.54 -20.56 16.40
CA LYS A 19 -26.90 -19.48 15.63
C LYS A 19 -25.36 -19.57 15.62
N ARG A 20 -24.74 -20.16 16.64
CA ARG A 20 -23.27 -20.36 16.72
C ARG A 20 -22.69 -21.11 15.52
N LYS A 21 -23.36 -22.16 15.05
CA LYS A 21 -22.90 -22.97 13.90
C LYS A 21 -22.97 -22.16 12.60
N SER A 22 -24.02 -21.34 12.45
CA SER A 22 -24.17 -20.40 11.33
C SER A 22 -23.09 -19.31 11.35
N TYR A 23 -22.72 -18.79 12.53
CA TYR A 23 -21.72 -17.73 12.66
C TYR A 23 -20.30 -18.24 12.34
N ASN A 24 -19.97 -19.47 12.76
CA ASN A 24 -18.71 -20.10 12.35
C ASN A 24 -18.64 -20.30 10.83
N VAL A 25 -19.72 -20.76 10.19
CA VAL A 25 -19.75 -20.94 8.73
C VAL A 25 -19.62 -19.59 8.01
N LEU A 26 -20.31 -18.55 8.49
CA LEU A 26 -20.21 -17.18 7.94
C LEU A 26 -18.79 -16.64 8.07
N PHE A 27 -18.17 -16.79 9.25
CA PHE A 27 -16.81 -16.35 9.49
C PHE A 27 -15.82 -17.02 8.52
N TRP A 28 -15.83 -18.35 8.46
CA TRP A 28 -14.88 -19.09 7.62
C TRP A 28 -15.14 -18.97 6.12
N ARG A 29 -16.39 -18.77 5.70
CA ARG A 29 -16.77 -18.76 4.28
C ARG A 29 -16.83 -17.36 3.66
N GLU A 30 -17.13 -16.33 4.45
CA GLU A 30 -17.33 -14.96 3.94
C GLU A 30 -16.28 -13.98 4.46
N ILE A 31 -15.93 -14.05 5.75
CA ILE A 31 -14.98 -13.09 6.36
C ILE A 31 -13.54 -13.51 6.07
N THR A 32 -13.17 -14.75 6.34
CA THR A 32 -11.79 -15.24 6.20
C THR A 32 -11.22 -15.08 4.78
N PRO A 33 -11.96 -15.39 3.69
CA PRO A 33 -11.45 -15.20 2.33
C PRO A 33 -11.24 -13.74 1.92
N LEU A 34 -11.84 -12.78 2.64
CA LEU A 34 -11.61 -11.35 2.45
C LEU A 34 -10.49 -10.84 3.36
N ALA A 35 -10.54 -11.21 4.63
CA ALA A 35 -9.62 -10.73 5.67
C ALA A 35 -8.18 -11.23 5.48
N ILE A 36 -7.98 -12.51 5.12
CA ILE A 36 -6.63 -13.05 4.91
C ILE A 36 -5.91 -12.31 3.78
N PRO A 37 -6.51 -12.13 2.58
CA PRO A 37 -5.83 -11.39 1.52
C PRO A 37 -5.56 -9.93 1.87
N ILE A 38 -6.47 -9.24 2.57
CA ILE A 38 -6.24 -7.85 3.01
C ILE A 38 -5.08 -7.77 4.00
N PHE A 39 -5.00 -8.71 4.94
CA PHE A 39 -3.89 -8.78 5.88
C PHE A 39 -2.55 -9.02 5.17
N LEU A 40 -2.52 -9.97 4.24
CA LEU A 40 -1.32 -10.24 3.43
C LEU A 40 -0.97 -9.05 2.53
N GLU A 41 -1.96 -8.36 1.96
CA GLU A 41 -1.75 -7.16 1.14
C GLU A 41 -1.08 -6.07 1.96
N ASN A 42 -1.62 -5.74 3.14
CA ASN A 42 -1.01 -4.77 4.06
C ASN A 42 0.39 -5.20 4.51
N THR A 43 0.61 -6.50 4.69
CA THR A 43 1.95 -7.03 4.99
C THR A 43 2.90 -6.78 3.83
N CYS A 44 2.48 -7.00 2.58
CA CYS A 44 3.29 -6.65 1.40
C CYS A 44 3.61 -5.14 1.35
N VAL A 45 2.63 -4.28 1.63
CA VAL A 45 2.87 -2.82 1.65
C VAL A 45 3.92 -2.44 2.69
N LEU A 46 3.85 -3.00 3.90
CA LEU A 46 4.85 -2.76 4.96
C LEU A 46 6.23 -3.34 4.59
N LEU A 47 6.26 -4.54 4.03
CA LEU A 47 7.49 -5.18 3.57
C LEU A 47 8.19 -4.35 2.51
N MET A 48 7.47 -3.60 1.67
CA MET A 48 8.08 -2.76 0.63
C MET A 48 9.04 -1.72 1.21
N GLY A 49 8.67 -1.07 2.32
CA GLY A 49 9.54 -0.11 3.01
C GLY A 49 10.73 -0.78 3.69
N VAL A 50 10.48 -1.91 4.38
CA VAL A 50 11.54 -2.71 5.03
C VAL A 50 12.57 -3.20 4.03
N LEU A 51 12.12 -3.75 2.89
CA LEU A 51 12.99 -4.25 1.83
C LEU A 51 13.80 -3.12 1.18
N SER A 52 13.19 -1.94 0.98
CA SER A 52 13.90 -0.79 0.43
C SER A 52 15.01 -0.31 1.37
N THR A 53 14.74 -0.25 2.67
CA THR A 53 15.76 0.07 3.69
C THR A 53 16.84 -1.00 3.77
N PHE A 54 16.46 -2.28 3.70
CA PHE A 54 17.41 -3.40 3.71
C PHE A 54 18.32 -3.43 2.48
N LEU A 55 17.83 -3.07 1.29
CA LEU A 55 18.67 -3.00 0.10
C LEU A 55 19.71 -1.87 0.21
N VAL A 56 19.33 -0.75 0.82
CA VAL A 56 20.21 0.41 1.00
C VAL A 56 21.17 0.24 2.19
N SER A 57 20.92 -0.71 3.11
CA SER A 57 21.76 -0.91 4.29
C SER A 57 23.22 -1.22 3.96
N TRP A 58 23.48 -1.81 2.79
CA TRP A 58 24.80 -2.17 2.30
C TRP A 58 25.60 -0.99 1.75
N LEU A 59 24.94 0.13 1.45
CA LEU A 59 25.57 1.36 0.94
C LEU A 59 26.16 2.24 2.04
N GLY A 60 25.84 1.96 3.31
CA GLY A 60 26.39 2.67 4.47
C GLY A 60 25.33 3.17 5.44
N LYS A 61 25.78 3.61 6.62
CA LYS A 61 24.91 4.08 7.71
C LYS A 61 24.18 5.38 7.35
N GLU A 62 24.85 6.28 6.63
CA GLU A 62 24.28 7.56 6.19
C GLU A 62 23.14 7.37 5.18
N ALA A 63 23.30 6.43 4.24
CA ALA A 63 22.27 6.07 3.28
C ALA A 63 21.02 5.50 3.95
N MET A 64 21.19 4.61 4.93
CA MET A 64 20.08 4.08 5.73
C MET A 64 19.37 5.18 6.52
N ALA A 65 20.11 6.10 7.13
CA ALA A 65 19.54 7.24 7.86
C ALA A 65 18.77 8.17 6.92
N GLY A 66 19.30 8.43 5.72
CA GLY A 66 18.64 9.24 4.69
C GLY A 66 17.31 8.64 4.23
N VAL A 67 17.28 7.33 3.95
CA VAL A 67 16.04 6.60 3.62
C VAL A 67 15.05 6.66 4.77
N GLY A 68 15.48 6.41 6.00
CA GLY A 68 14.58 6.45 7.17
C GLY A 68 13.93 7.81 7.41
N LEU A 69 14.68 8.90 7.21
CA LEU A 69 14.14 10.27 7.29
C LEU A 69 13.11 10.52 6.19
N ALA A 70 13.43 10.17 4.95
CA ALA A 70 12.51 10.33 3.83
C ALA A 70 11.25 9.44 3.98
N ASP A 71 11.39 8.23 4.51
CA ASP A 71 10.27 7.32 4.77
C ASP A 71 9.35 7.80 5.88
N SER A 72 9.90 8.45 6.91
CA SER A 72 9.09 9.09 7.96
C SER A 72 8.16 10.15 7.37
N PHE A 73 8.64 10.92 6.39
CA PHE A 73 7.83 11.87 5.65
C PHE A 73 6.85 11.18 4.69
N ASN A 74 7.29 10.16 3.96
CA ASN A 74 6.42 9.35 3.11
C ASN A 74 5.24 8.75 3.91
N MET A 75 5.45 8.37 5.17
CA MET A 75 4.39 7.79 6.02
C MET A 75 3.22 8.75 6.22
N VAL A 76 3.48 10.05 6.41
CA VAL A 76 2.44 11.08 6.54
C VAL A 76 1.61 11.15 5.26
N ILE A 77 2.29 11.15 4.11
CA ILE A 77 1.65 11.23 2.79
C ILE A 77 0.82 9.97 2.52
N MET A 78 1.39 8.81 2.80
CA MET A 78 0.71 7.52 2.65
C MET A 78 -0.50 7.40 3.59
N ALA A 79 -0.49 8.04 4.76
CA ALA A 79 -1.67 8.12 5.64
C ALA A 79 -2.82 8.91 5.00
N PHE A 80 -2.54 10.05 4.34
CA PHE A 80 -3.56 10.75 3.54
C PHE A 80 -4.09 9.87 2.42
N PHE A 81 -3.22 9.11 1.76
CA PHE A 81 -3.59 8.22 0.67
C PHE A 81 -4.49 7.09 1.16
N ALA A 82 -4.14 6.48 2.30
CA ALA A 82 -4.93 5.45 2.95
C ALA A 82 -6.32 5.97 3.38
N ALA A 83 -6.44 7.23 3.79
CA ALA A 83 -7.73 7.81 4.16
C ALA A 83 -8.70 7.88 2.97
N ILE A 84 -8.22 8.34 1.81
CA ILE A 84 -9.03 8.44 0.59
C ILE A 84 -9.34 7.05 0.02
N ASP A 85 -8.38 6.14 0.08
CA ASP A 85 -8.54 4.72 -0.27
C ASP A 85 -9.63 4.03 0.55
N LEU A 86 -9.62 4.20 1.88
CA LEU A 86 -10.64 3.67 2.77
C LEU A 86 -12.02 4.27 2.47
N GLY A 87 -12.09 5.58 2.25
CA GLY A 87 -13.33 6.25 1.82
C GLY A 87 -13.88 5.69 0.50
N THR A 88 -13.00 5.46 -0.47
CA THR A 88 -13.37 4.88 -1.78
C THR A 88 -13.90 3.47 -1.62
N THR A 89 -13.21 2.63 -0.84
CA THR A 89 -13.62 1.26 -0.52
C THR A 89 -15.05 1.23 0.03
N VAL A 90 -15.36 2.11 0.99
CA VAL A 90 -16.69 2.21 1.62
C VAL A 90 -17.76 2.65 0.61
N VAL A 91 -17.51 3.69 -0.18
CA VAL A 91 -18.49 4.19 -1.17
C VAL A 91 -18.77 3.15 -2.25
N VAL A 92 -17.73 2.45 -2.73
CA VAL A 92 -17.87 1.36 -3.71
C VAL A 92 -18.67 0.21 -3.13
N ALA A 93 -18.34 -0.24 -1.90
CA ALA A 93 -19.05 -1.32 -1.22
C ALA A 93 -20.54 -1.02 -1.04
N PHE A 94 -20.90 0.18 -0.55
CA PHE A 94 -22.29 0.57 -0.40
C PHE A 94 -23.03 0.70 -1.73
N SER A 95 -22.39 1.26 -2.76
CA SER A 95 -22.99 1.42 -4.08
C SER A 95 -23.26 0.06 -4.73
N LEU A 96 -22.31 -0.88 -4.60
CA LEU A 96 -22.47 -2.24 -5.12
C LEU A 96 -23.51 -3.04 -4.32
N GLY A 97 -23.59 -2.84 -3.00
CA GLY A 97 -24.65 -3.40 -2.15
C GLY A 97 -26.06 -2.95 -2.55
N LYS A 98 -26.20 -1.72 -3.06
CA LYS A 98 -27.43 -1.19 -3.67
C LYS A 98 -27.67 -1.65 -5.11
N ARG A 99 -26.81 -2.52 -5.66
CA ARG A 99 -26.79 -2.97 -7.07
C ARG A 99 -26.56 -1.83 -8.08
N ASP A 100 -26.04 -0.69 -7.63
CA ASP A 100 -25.72 0.45 -8.49
C ASP A 100 -24.25 0.41 -8.93
N ARG A 101 -23.98 -0.43 -9.93
CA ARG A 101 -22.63 -0.57 -10.52
C ARG A 101 -22.14 0.71 -11.19
N ARG A 102 -23.05 1.52 -11.75
CA ARG A 102 -22.67 2.79 -12.39
C ARG A 102 -22.12 3.76 -11.37
N ARG A 103 -22.79 3.92 -10.22
CA ARG A 103 -22.31 4.77 -9.13
C ARG A 103 -21.01 4.26 -8.52
N ALA A 104 -20.87 2.94 -8.33
CA ALA A 104 -19.62 2.34 -7.85
C ALA A 104 -18.43 2.71 -8.76
N ARG A 105 -18.59 2.57 -10.08
CA ARG A 105 -17.54 2.93 -11.05
C ARG A 105 -17.28 4.43 -11.11
N ALA A 106 -18.33 5.24 -11.06
CA ALA A 106 -18.18 6.70 -11.04
C ALA A 106 -17.40 7.16 -9.80
N ALA A 107 -17.72 6.62 -8.62
CA ALA A 107 -17.02 6.92 -7.37
C ALA A 107 -15.55 6.53 -7.44
N ALA A 108 -15.23 5.31 -7.89
CA ALA A 108 -13.84 4.88 -7.99
C ALA A 108 -13.04 5.72 -9.00
N ARG A 109 -13.62 6.06 -10.16
CA ARG A 109 -12.97 6.92 -11.15
C ARG A 109 -12.75 8.34 -10.63
N GLN A 110 -13.73 8.91 -9.92
CA GLN A 110 -13.61 10.23 -9.30
C GLN A 110 -12.51 10.22 -8.23
N SER A 111 -12.51 9.23 -7.34
CA SER A 111 -11.45 9.05 -6.35
C SER A 111 -10.08 8.94 -7.02
N LEU A 112 -9.95 8.16 -8.10
CA LEU A 112 -8.69 8.00 -8.80
C LEU A 112 -8.19 9.33 -9.37
N VAL A 113 -9.05 10.09 -10.05
CA VAL A 113 -8.68 11.40 -10.60
C VAL A 113 -8.28 12.38 -9.50
N ILE A 114 -9.08 12.50 -8.43
CA ILE A 114 -8.80 13.40 -7.31
C ILE A 114 -7.47 13.03 -6.65
N MET A 115 -7.26 11.73 -6.42
CA MET A 115 -6.07 11.20 -5.79
C MET A 115 -4.81 11.44 -6.62
N THR A 116 -4.87 11.16 -7.92
CA THR A 116 -3.74 11.39 -8.83
C THR A 116 -3.43 12.87 -8.95
N LEU A 117 -4.43 13.76 -9.05
CA LEU A 117 -4.21 15.21 -9.07
C LEU A 117 -3.58 15.69 -7.76
N PHE A 118 -4.07 15.20 -6.62
CA PHE A 118 -3.48 15.51 -5.32
C PHE A 118 -2.04 15.01 -5.20
N ALA A 119 -1.75 13.80 -5.68
CA ALA A 119 -0.40 13.23 -5.70
C ALA A 119 0.55 14.04 -6.59
N VAL A 120 0.11 14.51 -7.75
CA VAL A 120 0.90 15.38 -8.64
C VAL A 120 1.15 16.75 -8.01
N LEU A 121 0.13 17.35 -7.38
CA LEU A 121 0.28 18.62 -6.66
C LEU A 121 1.28 18.48 -5.51
N LEU A 122 1.16 17.41 -4.72
CA LEU A 122 2.06 17.12 -3.63
C LEU A 122 3.48 16.88 -4.13
N ALA A 123 3.62 16.21 -5.28
CA ALA A 123 4.90 16.02 -5.92
C ALA A 123 5.56 17.34 -6.33
N ALA A 124 4.79 18.27 -6.91
CA ALA A 124 5.27 19.60 -7.22
C ALA A 124 5.69 20.35 -5.95
N VAL A 125 4.89 20.30 -4.88
CA VAL A 125 5.23 20.95 -3.60
C VAL A 125 6.55 20.41 -3.05
N ILE A 126 6.76 19.10 -3.06
CA ILE A 126 8.00 18.53 -2.52
C ILE A 126 9.18 18.82 -3.44
N HIS A 127 9.00 18.89 -4.76
CA HIS A 127 10.09 19.28 -5.65
C HIS A 127 10.55 20.73 -5.39
N TYR A 128 9.65 21.66 -5.11
CA TYR A 128 10.01 23.07 -4.85
C TYR A 128 10.38 23.35 -3.39
N PHE A 129 9.80 22.62 -2.42
CA PHE A 129 9.96 22.88 -0.98
C PHE A 129 10.63 21.73 -0.21
N GLY A 130 11.12 20.69 -0.91
CA GLY A 130 11.66 19.47 -0.30
C GLY A 130 12.84 19.73 0.62
N LYS A 131 13.71 20.67 0.25
CA LYS A 131 14.86 21.06 1.08
C LYS A 131 14.42 21.64 2.42
N GLN A 132 13.46 22.55 2.42
CA GLN A 132 12.91 23.15 3.64
C GLN A 132 12.18 22.13 4.49
N ILE A 133 11.45 21.19 3.87
CA ILE A 133 10.78 20.10 4.57
C ILE A 133 11.82 19.23 5.30
N ILE A 134 12.90 18.85 4.63
CA ILE A 134 13.95 18.03 5.23
C ILE A 134 14.71 18.80 6.30
N ASP A 135 14.96 20.09 6.13
CA ASP A 135 15.62 20.88 7.18
C ASP A 135 14.78 20.96 8.46
N VAL A 136 13.46 21.05 8.33
CA VAL A 136 12.53 21.03 9.48
C VAL A 136 12.45 19.64 10.13
N VAL A 137 12.39 18.58 9.33
CA VAL A 137 12.21 17.19 9.81
C VAL A 137 13.51 16.60 10.36
N ALA A 138 14.63 16.87 9.70
CA ALA A 138 15.93 16.28 10.01
C ALA A 138 16.72 17.08 11.06
N GLY A 139 16.31 18.30 11.43
CA GLY A 139 16.87 19.06 12.55
C GLY A 139 18.40 19.14 12.52
N GLU A 140 19.04 18.55 13.54
CA GLU A 140 20.51 18.49 13.74
C GLU A 140 21.23 17.37 12.97
N ALA A 141 20.55 16.65 12.06
CA ALA A 141 21.21 15.64 11.23
C ALA A 141 22.35 16.24 10.38
N THR A 142 23.37 15.43 10.09
CA THR A 142 24.51 15.83 9.25
C THR A 142 24.05 16.22 7.84
N ALA A 143 24.77 17.14 7.21
CA ALA A 143 24.45 17.63 5.86
C ALA A 143 24.35 16.48 4.84
N ASP A 144 25.27 15.52 4.90
CA ASP A 144 25.30 14.37 3.98
C ASP A 144 24.02 13.50 4.09
N VAL A 145 23.48 13.31 5.30
CA VAL A 145 22.25 12.55 5.52
C VAL A 145 21.03 13.32 5.00
N LYS A 146 21.02 14.65 5.15
CA LYS A 146 19.96 15.51 4.61
C LYS A 146 19.95 15.49 3.08
N ASP A 147 21.11 15.54 2.44
CA ASP A 147 21.22 15.49 0.99
C ASP A 147 20.77 14.11 0.44
N LEU A 148 21.18 13.02 1.08
CA LEU A 148 20.70 11.68 0.72
C LEU A 148 19.19 11.54 0.94
N ALA A 149 18.65 12.07 2.04
CA ALA A 149 17.20 12.09 2.27
C ALA A 149 16.47 12.89 1.17
N LEU A 150 17.03 14.02 0.73
CA LEU A 150 16.44 14.84 -0.33
C LEU A 150 16.41 14.10 -1.66
N ILE A 151 17.53 13.49 -2.04
CA ILE A 151 17.61 12.67 -3.26
C ILE A 151 16.57 11.54 -3.21
N TYR A 152 16.47 10.82 -2.09
CA TYR A 152 15.51 9.73 -1.96
C TYR A 152 14.06 10.22 -1.99
N LEU A 153 13.79 11.35 -1.34
CA LEU A 153 12.47 11.96 -1.30
C LEU A 153 12.03 12.39 -2.70
N GLU A 154 12.89 13.08 -3.46
CA GLU A 154 12.60 13.49 -4.84
C GLU A 154 12.33 12.28 -5.76
N LEU A 155 13.11 11.21 -5.62
CA LEU A 155 12.88 9.97 -6.37
C LEU A 155 11.55 9.31 -5.97
N THR A 156 11.25 9.26 -4.68
CA THR A 156 10.02 8.61 -4.19
C THR A 156 8.78 9.40 -4.58
N VAL A 157 8.88 10.73 -4.63
CA VAL A 157 7.81 11.63 -5.05
C VAL A 157 7.34 11.36 -6.49
N LEU A 158 8.26 11.03 -7.39
CA LEU A 158 7.91 10.62 -8.76
C LEU A 158 7.04 9.37 -8.81
N SER A 159 7.07 8.56 -7.75
CA SER A 159 6.24 7.36 -7.61
C SER A 159 4.85 7.61 -7.00
N TYR A 160 4.58 8.80 -6.44
CA TYR A 160 3.30 9.08 -5.77
C TYR A 160 2.08 8.97 -6.68
N PRO A 161 2.08 9.46 -7.93
CA PRO A 161 0.95 9.27 -8.83
C PRO A 161 0.65 7.79 -9.07
N ALA A 162 1.69 6.97 -9.22
CA ALA A 162 1.56 5.53 -9.39
C ALA A 162 1.06 4.84 -8.10
N ALA A 163 1.59 5.24 -6.94
CA ALA A 163 1.13 4.73 -5.65
C ALA A 163 -0.34 5.08 -5.38
N ALA A 164 -0.77 6.30 -5.73
CA ALA A 164 -2.15 6.75 -5.66
C ALA A 164 -3.09 5.88 -6.51
N ILE A 165 -2.72 5.62 -7.76
CA ILE A 165 -3.49 4.74 -8.65
C ILE A 165 -3.59 3.33 -8.05
N ALA A 166 -2.47 2.78 -7.60
CA ALA A 166 -2.42 1.44 -7.03
C ALA A 166 -3.29 1.33 -5.77
N LEU A 167 -3.20 2.29 -4.83
CA LEU A 167 -4.02 2.30 -3.62
C LEU A 167 -5.51 2.39 -3.94
N ILE A 168 -5.92 3.39 -4.73
CA ILE A 168 -7.35 3.60 -5.03
C ILE A 168 -7.94 2.44 -5.80
N GLY A 169 -7.19 1.88 -6.76
CA GLY A 169 -7.61 0.68 -7.48
C GLY A 169 -7.76 -0.52 -6.56
N SER A 170 -6.78 -0.75 -5.67
CA SER A 170 -6.87 -1.76 -4.61
C SER A 170 -8.11 -1.56 -3.73
N GLY A 171 -8.36 -0.34 -3.26
CA GLY A 171 -9.54 -0.01 -2.45
C GLY A 171 -10.86 -0.27 -3.13
N ALA A 172 -10.98 0.17 -4.38
CA ALA A 172 -12.18 -0.07 -5.18
C ALA A 172 -12.42 -1.58 -5.39
N LEU A 173 -11.38 -2.36 -5.68
CA LEU A 173 -11.46 -3.82 -5.80
C LEU A 173 -11.83 -4.50 -4.48
N ARG A 174 -11.26 -4.06 -3.36
CA ARG A 174 -11.65 -4.53 -2.01
C ARG A 174 -13.11 -4.19 -1.70
N GLY A 175 -13.55 -2.98 -2.01
CA GLY A 175 -14.95 -2.55 -1.84
C GLY A 175 -15.91 -3.35 -2.69
N ALA A 176 -15.45 -3.85 -3.83
CA ALA A 176 -16.18 -4.77 -4.68
C ALA A 176 -16.18 -6.24 -4.21
N GLY A 177 -15.44 -6.57 -3.15
CA GLY A 177 -15.29 -7.93 -2.63
C GLY A 177 -14.19 -8.76 -3.30
N ASN A 178 -13.39 -8.16 -4.20
CA ASN A 178 -12.23 -8.81 -4.80
C ASN A 178 -10.94 -8.36 -4.12
N THR A 179 -10.56 -9.06 -3.05
CA THR A 179 -9.34 -8.77 -2.26
C THR A 179 -8.11 -9.53 -2.76
N LYS A 180 -8.28 -10.51 -3.66
CA LYS A 180 -7.17 -11.34 -4.17
C LYS A 180 -6.32 -10.60 -5.21
N ILE A 181 -6.95 -9.84 -6.10
CA ILE A 181 -6.22 -9.07 -7.12
C ILE A 181 -5.32 -8.00 -6.46
N PRO A 182 -5.83 -7.17 -5.52
CA PRO A 182 -4.99 -6.22 -4.77
C PRO A 182 -3.76 -6.86 -4.12
N LEU A 183 -3.94 -8.02 -3.48
CA LEU A 183 -2.86 -8.80 -2.89
C LEU A 183 -1.82 -9.22 -3.94
N LEU A 184 -2.27 -9.84 -5.05
CA LEU A 184 -1.37 -10.32 -6.10
C LEU A 184 -0.56 -9.18 -6.70
N ILE A 185 -1.20 -8.04 -6.99
CA ILE A 185 -0.53 -6.87 -7.54
C ILE A 185 0.51 -6.32 -6.56
N ASN A 186 0.15 -6.07 -5.30
CA ASN A 186 1.10 -5.56 -4.30
C ASN A 186 2.25 -6.54 -4.00
N GLY A 187 1.96 -7.84 -4.02
CA GLY A 187 2.98 -8.89 -3.91
C GLY A 187 3.94 -8.87 -5.10
N SER A 188 3.43 -8.84 -6.32
CA SER A 188 4.24 -8.73 -7.54
C SER A 188 5.06 -7.44 -7.58
N MET A 189 4.47 -6.30 -7.18
CA MET A 189 5.18 -5.03 -7.06
C MET A 189 6.36 -5.11 -6.09
N ASN A 190 6.21 -5.80 -4.97
CA ASN A 190 7.30 -6.02 -4.03
C ASN A 190 8.42 -6.87 -4.63
N MET A 191 8.06 -7.98 -5.29
CA MET A 191 9.06 -8.83 -5.95
C MET A 191 9.81 -8.06 -7.05
N LEU A 192 9.09 -7.30 -7.88
CA LEU A 192 9.68 -6.43 -8.89
C LEU A 192 10.58 -5.38 -8.25
N ASN A 193 10.17 -4.78 -7.13
CA ASN A 193 10.99 -3.80 -6.42
C ASN A 193 12.32 -4.41 -5.97
N ILE A 194 12.30 -5.61 -5.38
CA ILE A 194 13.54 -6.28 -4.97
C ILE A 194 14.44 -6.51 -6.19
N ILE A 195 13.91 -7.08 -7.27
CA ILE A 195 14.69 -7.44 -8.45
C ILE A 195 15.26 -6.20 -9.13
N ILE A 196 14.40 -5.22 -9.44
CA ILE A 196 14.77 -4.00 -10.16
C ILE A 196 15.71 -3.16 -9.29
N SER A 197 15.37 -2.90 -8.03
CA SER A 197 16.23 -2.11 -7.14
C SER A 197 17.57 -2.79 -6.89
N SER A 198 17.64 -4.12 -6.72
CA SER A 198 18.93 -4.82 -6.56
C SER A 198 19.82 -4.67 -7.80
N ILE A 199 19.24 -4.83 -9.00
CA ILE A 199 19.98 -4.67 -10.26
C ILE A 199 20.46 -3.21 -10.42
N LEU A 200 19.61 -2.23 -10.10
CA LEU A 200 20.00 -0.82 -10.22
C LEU A 200 20.99 -0.39 -9.14
N ILE A 201 20.94 -0.95 -7.93
CA ILE A 201 21.86 -0.60 -6.83
C ILE A 201 23.24 -1.20 -7.08
N TYR A 202 23.32 -2.52 -7.26
CA TYR A 202 24.59 -3.26 -7.33
C TYR A 202 25.17 -3.32 -8.74
N GLY A 203 24.37 -2.98 -9.75
CA GLY A 203 24.75 -3.15 -11.15
C GLY A 203 24.69 -4.60 -11.60
N PHE A 204 24.80 -4.80 -12.91
CA PHE A 204 24.83 -6.13 -13.51
C PHE A 204 25.96 -6.18 -14.54
N PHE A 205 26.72 -7.27 -14.50
CA PHE A 205 27.81 -7.56 -15.43
C PHE A 205 28.96 -6.54 -15.38
N SER A 206 28.96 -5.52 -16.25
CA SER A 206 30.03 -4.51 -16.37
C SER A 206 29.60 -3.09 -15.96
N TRP A 207 28.35 -2.92 -15.50
CA TRP A 207 27.85 -1.64 -15.03
C TRP A 207 27.99 -1.53 -13.51
N GLN A 208 28.59 -0.45 -13.01
CA GLN A 208 28.80 -0.20 -11.58
C GLN A 208 27.50 0.12 -10.80
N GLY A 209 26.33 0.08 -11.46
CA GLY A 209 25.05 0.42 -10.85
C GLY A 209 24.90 1.92 -10.61
N LEU A 210 23.73 2.31 -10.11
CA LEU A 210 23.35 3.67 -9.75
C LEU A 210 23.42 3.90 -8.23
N GLY A 211 23.85 2.89 -7.47
CA GLY A 211 23.95 2.95 -6.01
C GLY A 211 22.64 3.39 -5.36
N PHE A 212 22.71 4.44 -4.54
CA PHE A 212 21.58 4.96 -3.78
C PHE A 212 20.39 5.41 -4.66
N ILE A 213 20.66 6.05 -5.80
CA ILE A 213 19.63 6.49 -6.75
C ILE A 213 18.87 5.28 -7.33
N GLY A 214 19.58 4.16 -7.50
CA GLY A 214 19.00 2.91 -7.98
C GLY A 214 17.88 2.37 -7.09
N ALA A 215 17.96 2.58 -5.77
CA ALA A 215 16.93 2.17 -4.83
C ALA A 215 15.62 2.95 -5.03
N GLY A 216 15.70 4.28 -5.18
CA GLY A 216 14.53 5.12 -5.42
C GLY A 216 13.90 4.88 -6.80
N LEU A 217 14.72 4.69 -7.83
CA LEU A 217 14.24 4.39 -9.19
C LEU A 217 13.57 3.01 -9.29
N GLY A 218 14.15 1.98 -8.68
CA GLY A 218 13.57 0.64 -8.72
C GLY A 218 12.20 0.57 -8.01
N LEU A 219 12.06 1.27 -6.88
CA LEU A 219 10.77 1.45 -6.22
C LEU A 219 9.76 2.15 -7.13
N THR A 220 10.19 3.23 -7.78
CA THR A 220 9.34 4.04 -8.67
C THR A 220 8.85 3.22 -9.86
N ILE A 221 9.75 2.55 -10.58
CA ILE A 221 9.42 1.71 -11.74
C ILE A 221 8.43 0.60 -11.33
N SER A 222 8.68 -0.06 -10.19
CA SER A 222 7.81 -1.13 -9.69
C SER A 222 6.40 -0.62 -9.37
N ARG A 223 6.28 0.60 -8.82
CA ARG A 223 5.00 1.27 -8.59
C ARG A 223 4.27 1.59 -9.89
N TYR A 224 4.96 2.07 -10.91
CA TYR A 224 4.34 2.34 -12.22
C TYR A 224 3.84 1.05 -12.89
N ILE A 225 4.60 -0.05 -12.83
CA ILE A 225 4.14 -1.35 -13.34
C ILE A 225 2.87 -1.79 -12.60
N GLY A 226 2.84 -1.65 -11.27
CA GLY A 226 1.66 -1.93 -10.46
C GLY A 226 0.45 -1.06 -10.81
N ALA A 227 0.67 0.24 -11.03
CA ALA A 227 -0.37 1.18 -11.44
C ALA A 227 -0.98 0.79 -12.79
N ILE A 228 -0.14 0.41 -13.76
CA ILE A 228 -0.59 -0.09 -15.08
C ILE A 228 -1.41 -1.37 -14.92
N ALA A 229 -0.93 -2.32 -14.10
CA ALA A 229 -1.65 -3.57 -13.84
C ALA A 229 -3.02 -3.31 -13.21
N ILE A 230 -3.11 -2.36 -12.26
CA ILE A 230 -4.38 -1.93 -11.68
C ILE A 230 -5.29 -1.32 -12.73
N ILE A 231 -4.81 -0.39 -13.56
CA ILE A 231 -5.62 0.26 -14.59
C ILE A 231 -6.16 -0.79 -15.57
N TRP A 232 -5.35 -1.78 -15.96
CA TRP A 232 -5.76 -2.84 -16.85
C TRP A 232 -6.91 -3.67 -16.27
N VAL A 233 -6.77 -4.12 -15.02
CA VAL A 233 -7.85 -4.81 -14.29
C VAL A 233 -9.08 -3.91 -14.14
N PHE A 234 -8.87 -2.61 -13.90
CA PHE A 234 -9.95 -1.65 -13.73
C PHE A 234 -10.76 -1.44 -15.00
N ASN A 235 -10.10 -1.49 -16.16
CA ASN A 235 -10.75 -1.35 -17.45
C ASN A 235 -11.63 -2.56 -17.78
N ASP A 236 -11.22 -3.77 -17.39
CA ASP A 236 -12.05 -4.99 -17.49
C ASP A 236 -13.27 -4.95 -16.54
N TRP A 237 -13.23 -4.09 -15.53
CA TRP A 237 -14.30 -3.89 -14.56
C TRP A 237 -15.39 -2.91 -15.05
N VAL A 238 -15.10 -2.10 -16.07
CA VAL A 238 -15.99 -1.08 -16.66
C VAL A 238 -16.89 -1.67 -17.72
#